data_AF-A0A8J4U7J3-F1
#
_entry.id   AF-A0A8J4U7J3-F1
#
_cell.length_a   1.000
_cell.length_b   1.000
_cell.length_c   1.000
_cell.angle_alpha   90.00
_cell.angle_beta   90.00
_cell.angle_gamma   90.00
#
_symmetry.space_group_name_H-M   'P 1'
#
loop_
_entity.id
_entity.type
_entity.pdbx_description
1 polymer ?
#
loop_
_entity_poly.entity_id
_entity_poly.type
_entity_poly.pdbx_seq_one_letter_code
_entity_poly.pdbx_strand_id
1 'polypeptide(L)'
;MKRPHDYSSPDSDADELIDVGQEDSYCSVTGSMSPGSTSQILARKKRRGIIEKRRRDRINHSLSELRRLVPSAFEKQGSSKLEKAEILQMTVDHLKLLHAVGSK
;
A
#
# COMPACT_ATOMS: atom_id res chain seq x y z
N MET A 1 -49.14 -38.63 -2.36
CA MET A 1 -50.12 -37.92 -1.50
C MET A 1 -49.36 -37.14 -0.43
N LYS A 2 -49.91 -35.99 -0.03
CA LYS A 2 -49.28 -34.85 0.66
C LYS A 2 -48.80 -35.14 2.11
N ARG A 3 -47.71 -34.48 2.54
CA ARG A 3 -47.78 -33.34 3.50
C ARG A 3 -46.50 -32.47 3.44
N PRO A 4 -46.62 -31.13 3.46
CA PRO A 4 -45.51 -30.19 3.48
C PRO A 4 -44.96 -30.03 4.90
N HIS A 5 -43.67 -29.72 5.03
CA HIS A 5 -43.07 -29.29 6.29
C HIS A 5 -43.17 -27.76 6.33
N ASP A 6 -44.04 -27.25 7.19
CA ASP A 6 -44.24 -25.83 7.43
C ASP A 6 -42.94 -25.19 7.93
N TYR A 7 -42.64 -24.05 7.31
CA TYR A 7 -41.58 -23.13 7.67
C TYR A 7 -42.07 -22.35 8.90
N SER A 8 -41.48 -22.62 10.07
CA SER A 8 -41.68 -21.78 11.27
C SER A 8 -40.41 -20.99 11.55
N SER A 9 -40.60 -19.67 11.53
CA SER A 9 -39.65 -18.58 11.73
C SER A 9 -38.88 -18.66 13.05
N PRO A 10 -37.58 -18.31 13.07
CA PRO A 10 -36.93 -17.76 14.24
C PRO A 10 -36.84 -16.23 14.11
N ASP A 11 -37.67 -15.51 14.88
CA ASP A 11 -37.46 -14.12 15.26
C ASP A 11 -36.31 -14.09 16.28
N SER A 12 -35.14 -13.57 15.90
CA SER A 12 -34.06 -13.13 16.80
C SER A 12 -32.91 -12.52 15.98
N ASP A 13 -33.11 -11.33 15.43
CA ASP A 13 -32.00 -10.46 15.00
C ASP A 13 -31.57 -9.59 16.19
N ALA A 14 -31.01 -10.24 17.21
CA ALA A 14 -30.04 -9.59 18.06
C ALA A 14 -28.68 -9.89 17.44
N ASP A 15 -28.30 -9.13 16.42
CA ASP A 15 -26.92 -9.06 15.95
C ASP A 15 -26.05 -8.57 17.11
N GLU A 16 -25.56 -9.51 17.92
CA GLU A 16 -24.35 -9.32 18.71
C GLU A 16 -23.24 -8.94 17.74
N LEU A 17 -22.97 -7.64 17.65
CA LEU A 17 -21.77 -7.11 17.04
C LEU A 17 -20.59 -7.59 17.88
N ILE A 18 -20.10 -8.78 17.54
CA ILE A 18 -18.85 -9.34 18.02
C ILE A 18 -17.70 -8.43 17.53
N ASP A 19 -17.32 -7.47 18.37
CA ASP A 19 -16.11 -6.65 18.22
C ASP A 19 -14.88 -7.53 18.47
N VAL A 20 -14.54 -8.34 17.47
CA VAL A 20 -13.33 -9.15 17.43
C VAL A 20 -12.26 -8.33 16.72
N GLY A 21 -11.40 -7.68 17.49
CA GLY A 21 -10.11 -7.20 16.96
C GLY A 21 -9.59 -5.90 17.55
N GLN A 22 -9.52 -5.79 18.87
CA GLN A 22 -8.58 -4.86 19.50
C GLN A 22 -7.16 -5.43 19.36
N GLU A 23 -6.43 -4.97 18.34
CA GLU A 23 -4.97 -5.04 18.33
C GLU A 23 -4.39 -3.63 18.08
N ASP A 24 -3.62 -3.21 19.07
CA ASP A 24 -3.12 -1.86 19.32
C ASP A 24 -2.34 -1.24 18.16
N SER A 25 -2.59 0.04 17.82
CA SER A 25 -1.52 0.98 17.42
C SER A 25 -1.97 2.44 17.21
N TYR A 26 -1.60 3.25 18.22
CA TYR A 26 -1.45 4.72 18.33
C TYR A 26 -2.65 5.66 18.06
N CYS A 27 -3.26 6.16 19.12
CA CYS A 27 -2.97 7.49 19.68
C CYS A 27 -3.95 7.77 20.85
N SER A 28 -3.42 7.99 22.04
CA SER A 28 -4.18 8.46 23.20
C SER A 28 -4.69 9.87 22.96
N VAL A 29 -6.02 10.06 22.97
CA VAL A 29 -6.61 11.17 23.73
C VAL A 29 -8.01 10.74 24.17
N THR A 30 -8.14 10.56 25.47
CA THR A 30 -9.43 10.45 26.15
C THR A 30 -10.15 11.78 25.97
N GLY A 31 -11.15 11.82 25.09
CA GLY A 31 -11.97 12.99 24.86
C GLY A 31 -13.27 12.60 24.20
N SER A 32 -14.34 12.49 25.00
CA SER A 32 -15.76 12.42 24.64
C SER A 32 -16.02 12.21 23.13
N MET A 33 -16.25 10.96 22.74
CA MET A 33 -16.48 10.60 21.33
C MET A 33 -17.88 11.04 20.89
N SER A 34 -18.00 12.29 20.43
CA SER A 34 -19.14 12.70 19.62
C SER A 34 -19.09 11.94 18.28
N PRO A 35 -20.24 11.46 17.75
CA PRO A 35 -20.31 10.63 16.53
C PRO A 35 -19.73 11.30 15.26
N GLY A 36 -19.49 12.62 15.28
CA GLY A 36 -18.77 13.34 14.22
C GLY A 36 -17.25 13.16 14.20
N SER A 37 -16.63 12.74 15.30
CA SER A 37 -15.17 12.60 15.42
C SER A 37 -14.64 11.41 14.61
N THR A 38 -15.37 10.29 14.62
CA THR A 38 -15.00 9.05 13.92
C THR A 38 -14.96 9.23 12.40
N SER A 39 -15.93 9.97 11.83
CA SER A 39 -15.97 10.28 10.39
C SER A 39 -14.77 11.11 9.92
N GLN A 40 -14.35 12.09 10.74
CA GLN A 40 -13.15 12.91 10.48
C GLN A 40 -11.87 12.08 10.53
N ILE A 41 -11.76 11.13 11.47
CA ILE A 41 -10.60 10.23 11.59
C ILE A 41 -10.49 9.32 10.35
N LEU A 42 -11.60 8.72 9.89
CA LEU A 42 -11.61 7.88 8.70
C LEU A 42 -11.27 8.68 7.43
N ALA A 43 -11.78 9.91 7.29
CA ALA A 43 -11.46 10.79 6.18
C ALA A 43 -9.96 11.14 6.12
N ARG A 44 -9.35 11.43 7.28
CA ARG A 44 -7.90 11.66 7.41
C ARG A 44 -7.10 10.41 7.04
N LYS A 45 -7.51 9.22 7.50
CA LYS A 45 -6.87 7.93 7.16
C LYS A 45 -6.93 7.64 5.66
N LYS A 46 -8.10 7.86 5.02
CA LYS A 46 -8.27 7.71 3.56
C LYS A 46 -7.36 8.68 2.77
N ARG A 47 -7.26 9.94 3.19
CA ARG A 47 -6.38 10.94 2.55
C ARG A 47 -4.91 10.52 2.64
N ARG A 48 -4.45 10.03 3.80
CA ARG A 48 -3.09 9.49 3.99
C ARG A 48 -2.81 8.36 2.99
N GLY A 49 -3.76 7.44 2.79
CA GLY A 49 -3.65 6.35 1.82
C GLY A 49 -3.46 6.82 0.37
N ILE A 50 -4.17 7.87 -0.06
CA ILE A 50 -4.05 8.43 -1.42
C ILE A 50 -2.67 9.07 -1.64
N ILE A 51 -2.18 9.83 -0.66
CA ILE A 51 -0.87 10.49 -0.72
C ILE A 51 0.24 9.45 -0.84
N GLU A 52 0.20 8.41 0.00
CA GLU A 52 1.19 7.35 -0.02
C GLU A 52 1.14 6.52 -1.31
N LYS A 53 -0.06 6.25 -1.85
CA LYS A 53 -0.20 5.62 -3.18
C LYS A 53 0.53 6.44 -4.25
N ARG A 54 0.24 7.74 -4.34
CA ARG A 54 0.91 8.63 -5.32
C ARG A 54 2.43 8.66 -5.14
N ARG A 55 2.94 8.65 -3.90
CA ARG A 55 4.37 8.58 -3.63
C ARG A 55 4.98 7.28 -4.15
N ARG A 56 4.35 6.13 -3.88
CA ARG A 56 4.78 4.82 -4.37
C ARG A 56 4.77 4.75 -5.90
N ASP A 57 3.73 5.30 -6.53
CA ASP A 57 3.62 5.33 -7.99
C ASP A 57 4.77 6.15 -8.61
N ARG A 58 5.07 7.33 -8.04
CA ARG A 58 6.22 8.14 -8.47
C ARG A 58 7.55 7.38 -8.35
N ILE A 59 7.78 6.70 -7.23
CA ILE A 59 9.00 5.91 -7.02
C ILE A 59 9.11 4.78 -8.03
N ASN A 60 8.03 4.04 -8.26
CA ASN A 60 8.02 2.95 -9.22
C ASN A 60 8.23 3.45 -10.65
N HIS A 61 7.65 4.60 -10.99
CA HIS A 61 7.91 5.25 -12.28
C HIS A 61 9.38 5.60 -12.46
N SER A 62 10.00 6.26 -11.47
CA SER A 62 11.44 6.56 -11.51
C SER A 62 12.30 5.31 -11.64
N LEU A 63 11.98 4.22 -10.93
CA LEU A 63 12.72 2.95 -11.06
C LEU A 63 12.60 2.36 -12.47
N SER A 64 11.43 2.43 -13.10
CA SER A 64 11.25 2.01 -14.48
C SER A 64 12.07 2.86 -15.46
N GLU A 65 12.11 4.17 -15.26
CA GLU A 65 12.96 5.06 -16.05
C GLU A 65 14.44 4.71 -15.90
N LEU A 66 14.92 4.50 -14.67
CA LEU A 66 16.30 4.11 -14.40
C LEU A 66 16.69 2.80 -15.11
N ARG A 67 15.80 1.81 -15.16
CA ARG A 67 16.04 0.56 -15.91
C ARG A 67 16.27 0.79 -17.41
N ARG A 68 15.63 1.80 -17.99
CA ARG A 68 15.76 2.14 -19.42
C ARG A 68 16.97 3.02 -19.69
N LEU A 69 17.33 3.90 -18.76
CA LEU A 69 18.39 4.90 -18.95
C LEU A 69 19.78 4.38 -18.59
N VAL A 70 19.89 3.45 -17.65
CA VAL A 70 21.18 2.93 -17.19
C VAL A 70 21.60 1.74 -18.07
N PRO A 71 22.74 1.81 -18.81
CA PRO A 71 23.10 0.80 -19.80
C PRO A 71 23.15 -0.64 -19.24
N SER A 72 23.81 -0.82 -18.11
CA SER A 72 23.92 -2.13 -17.46
C SER A 72 22.56 -2.67 -17.01
N ALA A 73 21.66 -1.81 -16.52
CA ALA A 73 20.32 -2.22 -16.09
C ALA A 73 19.43 -2.57 -17.30
N PHE A 74 19.60 -1.85 -18.40
CA PHE A 74 18.90 -2.08 -19.66
C PHE A 74 19.28 -3.42 -20.29
N GLU A 75 20.57 -3.76 -20.30
CA GLU A 75 21.07 -5.06 -20.80
C GLU A 75 20.42 -6.24 -20.06
N LYS A 76 20.17 -6.08 -18.76
CA LYS A 76 19.51 -7.10 -17.95
C LYS A 76 17.98 -7.13 -18.08
N GLN A 77 17.35 -6.27 -18.89
CA GLN A 77 15.89 -6.24 -19.07
C GLN A 77 15.33 -7.54 -19.68
N GLY A 78 16.13 -8.30 -20.42
CA GLY A 78 15.76 -9.62 -20.95
C GLY A 78 15.78 -10.77 -19.94
N SER A 79 16.30 -10.53 -18.73
CA SER A 79 16.29 -11.50 -17.62
C SER A 79 15.07 -11.30 -16.72
N SER A 80 14.87 -12.21 -15.76
CA SER A 80 13.84 -12.10 -14.73
C SER A 80 13.83 -10.72 -14.06
N LYS A 81 12.67 -10.31 -13.54
CA LYS A 81 12.41 -8.97 -12.98
C LYS A 81 13.51 -8.56 -11.97
N LEU A 82 14.33 -7.56 -12.34
CA LEU A 82 15.36 -7.00 -11.48
C LEU A 82 14.80 -6.51 -10.15
N GLU A 83 15.56 -6.76 -9.09
CA GLU A 83 15.26 -6.27 -7.75
C GLU A 83 15.45 -4.75 -7.67
N LYS A 84 14.69 -4.09 -6.79
CA LYS A 84 14.79 -2.63 -6.62
C LYS A 84 16.19 -2.21 -6.16
N ALA A 85 16.81 -2.99 -5.28
CA ALA A 85 18.16 -2.71 -4.78
C ALA A 85 19.19 -2.80 -5.92
N GLU A 86 19.07 -3.79 -6.80
CA GLU A 86 19.95 -3.97 -7.95
C GLU A 86 19.86 -2.77 -8.92
N ILE A 87 18.64 -2.34 -9.26
CA ILE A 87 18.44 -1.15 -10.12
C ILE A 87 19.13 0.09 -9.52
N LEU A 88 18.98 0.31 -8.20
CA LEU A 88 19.60 1.44 -7.52
C LEU A 88 21.12 1.35 -7.51
N GLN A 89 21.68 0.17 -7.23
CA GLN A 89 23.12 -0.05 -7.22
C GLN A 89 23.75 0.20 -8.60
N MET A 90 23.18 -0.40 -9.65
CA MET A 90 23.65 -0.22 -11.03
C MET A 90 23.58 1.24 -11.47
N THR A 91 22.56 1.97 -11.03
CA THR A 91 22.44 3.42 -11.28
C THR A 91 23.56 4.19 -10.60
N VAL A 92 23.84 3.93 -9.32
CA VAL A 92 24.92 4.60 -8.58
C VAL A 92 26.28 4.35 -9.22
N ASP A 93 26.55 3.13 -9.63
CA ASP A 93 27.82 2.78 -10.28
C ASP A 93 27.98 3.48 -11.64
N HIS A 94 26.89 3.59 -12.41
CA HIS A 94 26.90 4.37 -13.65
C HIS A 94 27.20 5.86 -13.41
N LEU A 95 26.60 6.47 -12.38
CA LEU A 95 26.86 7.88 -12.04
C LEU A 95 28.31 8.11 -11.60
N LYS A 96 28.88 7.19 -10.80
CA LYS A 96 30.31 7.26 -10.42
C LYS A 96 31.23 7.18 -11.63
N LEU A 97 30.91 6.31 -12.59
CA LEU A 97 31.65 6.21 -13.85
C LEU A 97 31.59 7.52 -14.63
N LEU A 98 30.40 8.11 -14.80
CA LEU A 98 30.25 9.39 -15.51
C LEU A 98 31.04 10.52 -14.85
N HIS A 99 31.07 10.58 -13.53
CA HIS A 99 31.85 11.59 -12.79
C HIS A 99 33.36 11.39 -12.95
N ALA A 100 33.84 10.14 -12.98
CA ALA A 100 35.24 9.82 -13.22
C ALA A 100 35.68 10.14 -14.66
N VAL A 101 34.80 9.94 -15.65
CA VAL A 101 35.07 10.22 -17.06
C VAL A 101 34.98 11.71 -17.39
N GLY A 102 34.07 12.45 -16.77
CA GLY A 102 33.85 13.88 -17.01
C GLY A 102 34.75 14.85 -16.22
N SER A 103 35.66 14.34 -15.39
CA SER A 103 36.67 15.14 -14.67
C SER A 103 37.99 15.27 -15.45
N LYS A 104 37.94 15.13 -16.78
CA LYS A 104 39.08 15.26 -17.71
C LYS A 104 38.82 16.34 -18.74
#